data_AF-I2CRB1-F1
#
_entry.id   AF-I2CRB1-F1
#
_cell.length_a   1.000
_cell.length_b   1.000
_cell.length_c   1.000
_cell.angle_alpha   90.00
_cell.angle_beta   90.00
_cell.angle_gamma   90.00
#
_symmetry.space_group_name_H-M   'P 1'
#
loop_
_entity.id
_entity.type
_entity.pdbx_description
1 polymer ?
#
loop_
_entity_poly.entity_id
_entity_poly.type
_entity_poly.pdbx_seq_one_letter_code
_entity_poly.pdbx_strand_id
1 'polypeptide(L)'
;MAELAGGEEALKARMEEMAEQSRGLEDWVVRAAREWEARHSAMAPLDVVDAGIELWLGPPVRSPLPSALSSSSPPGSSSAQALSAPSFPSPVSPFSASEPLWAPLPRLLQEELLHRLAARASNGAVSLSYAQIRRAMEQLQRDEDEAQGGHKKKLQWRLEMGNGWLLVRQGQVLRLVQEQAHRNPKGIWQPENFPVSLPDAGVECLLPTGWQISASRLSASPSSSSSTAPGWSMVLPHVPTGARLRLRHRQEGDRFHPPWRQSPVKLKDFLRAQNVPLHRRDEVMLVVLLSNGPLGVKEEVIGLHPLGCVAAPSLDSQATNSALEPLAIRLMKA
;
A
#
# COMPACT_ATOMS: atom_id res chain seq x y z
N MET A 1 -44.60 16.58 -49.79
CA MET A 1 -43.33 17.33 -49.61
C MET A 1 -43.20 17.98 -48.23
N ALA A 2 -44.21 17.96 -47.35
CA ALA A 2 -44.14 18.58 -46.01
C ALA A 2 -43.73 17.63 -44.86
N GLU A 3 -43.57 16.31 -45.10
CA GLU A 3 -43.25 15.33 -44.04
C GLU A 3 -41.75 15.15 -43.75
N LEU A 4 -40.86 15.81 -44.50
CA LEU A 4 -39.41 15.74 -44.26
C LEU A 4 -38.88 16.90 -43.40
N ALA A 5 -39.70 17.91 -43.09
CA ALA A 5 -39.27 19.10 -42.35
C ALA A 5 -39.09 18.88 -40.83
N GLY A 6 -39.70 17.83 -40.27
CA GLY A 6 -39.54 17.47 -38.84
C GLY A 6 -38.34 16.57 -38.54
N GLY A 7 -37.65 16.05 -39.56
CA GLY A 7 -36.59 15.06 -39.38
C GLY A 7 -35.32 15.63 -38.74
N GLU A 8 -34.94 16.86 -39.10
CA GLU A 8 -33.71 17.49 -38.61
C GLU A 8 -33.84 17.95 -37.16
N GLU A 9 -34.95 18.59 -36.79
CA GLU A 9 -35.21 19.02 -35.41
C GLU A 9 -35.36 17.81 -34.47
N ALA A 10 -36.05 16.75 -34.89
CA ALA A 10 -36.17 15.51 -34.12
C ALA A 10 -34.81 14.80 -33.95
N LEU A 11 -33.97 14.79 -34.99
CA LEU A 11 -32.62 14.23 -34.90
C LEU A 11 -31.76 15.04 -33.92
N LYS A 12 -31.81 16.38 -33.99
CA LYS A 12 -31.05 17.26 -33.09
C LYS A 12 -31.48 17.07 -31.63
N ALA A 13 -32.78 17.03 -31.37
CA ALA A 13 -33.32 16.77 -30.03
C ALA A 13 -32.85 15.40 -29.49
N ARG A 14 -32.85 14.36 -30.32
CA ARG A 14 -32.37 13.03 -29.93
C ARG A 14 -30.86 13.00 -29.68
N MET A 15 -30.06 13.74 -30.46
CA MET A 15 -28.63 13.86 -30.24
C MET A 15 -28.32 14.59 -28.92
N GLU A 16 -29.08 15.62 -28.60
CA GLU A 16 -28.96 16.36 -27.34
C GLU A 16 -29.35 15.49 -26.14
N GLU A 17 -30.45 14.75 -26.23
CA GLU A 17 -30.87 13.79 -25.20
C GLU A 17 -29.80 12.70 -24.96
N MET A 18 -29.23 12.12 -26.02
CA MET A 18 -28.14 11.14 -25.88
C MET A 18 -26.88 11.76 -25.27
N ALA A 19 -26.58 13.03 -25.58
CA ALA A 19 -25.45 13.74 -24.99
C ALA A 19 -25.66 14.00 -23.50
N GLU A 20 -26.87 14.36 -23.08
CA GLU A 20 -27.24 14.48 -21.67
C GLU A 20 -27.14 13.14 -20.93
N GLN A 21 -27.65 12.06 -21.54
CA GLN A 21 -27.53 10.71 -20.99
C GLN A 21 -26.06 10.29 -20.87
N SER A 22 -25.22 10.60 -21.86
CA SER A 22 -23.76 10.33 -21.81
C SER A 22 -23.10 11.07 -20.65
N ARG A 23 -23.38 12.37 -20.49
CA ARG A 23 -22.85 13.17 -19.37
C ARG A 23 -23.29 12.62 -18.02
N GLY A 24 -24.57 12.27 -17.88
CA GLY A 24 -25.10 11.67 -16.66
C GLY A 24 -24.42 10.35 -16.30
N LEU A 25 -24.12 9.52 -17.30
CA LEU A 25 -23.41 8.25 -17.11
C LEU A 25 -21.95 8.47 -16.72
N GLU A 26 -21.24 9.40 -17.38
CA GLU A 26 -19.87 9.77 -17.05
C GLU A 26 -19.75 10.26 -15.59
N ASP A 27 -20.61 11.20 -15.19
CA ASP A 27 -20.66 11.72 -13.83
C ASP A 27 -20.93 10.62 -12.80
N TRP A 28 -21.83 9.69 -13.15
CA TRP A 28 -22.13 8.55 -12.30
C TRP A 28 -20.92 7.62 -12.14
N VAL A 29 -20.23 7.26 -13.23
CA VAL A 29 -19.04 6.38 -13.19
C VAL A 29 -17.93 7.03 -12.36
N VAL A 30 -17.66 8.32 -12.58
CA VAL A 30 -16.64 9.10 -11.84
C VAL A 30 -16.96 9.13 -10.35
N ARG A 31 -18.23 9.35 -9.97
CA ARG A 31 -18.67 9.37 -8.57
C ARG A 31 -18.56 8.00 -7.93
N ALA A 32 -19.05 6.96 -8.58
CA ALA A 32 -18.97 5.58 -8.11
C ALA A 32 -17.52 5.12 -7.91
N ALA A 33 -16.60 5.51 -8.80
CA ALA A 33 -15.17 5.24 -8.66
C ALA A 33 -14.59 5.92 -7.41
N ARG A 34 -14.93 7.19 -7.14
CA ARG A 34 -14.49 7.90 -5.92
C ARG A 34 -15.01 7.25 -4.65
N GLU A 35 -16.29 6.85 -4.64
CA GLU A 35 -16.89 6.16 -3.49
C GLU A 35 -16.23 4.81 -3.22
N TRP A 36 -15.97 4.04 -4.29
CA TRP A 36 -15.26 2.78 -4.19
C TRP A 36 -13.84 2.99 -3.64
N GLU A 37 -13.11 3.96 -4.17
CA GLU A 37 -11.77 4.32 -3.70
C GLU A 37 -11.79 4.74 -2.22
N ALA A 38 -12.73 5.58 -1.79
CA ALA A 38 -12.82 6.05 -0.41
C ALA A 38 -12.99 4.89 0.58
N ARG A 39 -13.82 3.90 0.24
CA ARG A 39 -14.04 2.72 1.08
C ARG A 39 -12.83 1.80 1.17
N HIS A 40 -12.13 1.60 0.05
CA HIS A 40 -11.00 0.67 -0.01
C HIS A 40 -9.67 1.34 0.37
N SER A 41 -9.56 2.67 0.26
CA SER A 41 -8.40 3.45 0.71
C SER A 41 -8.35 3.55 2.24
N ALA A 42 -9.51 3.58 2.92
CA ALA A 42 -9.56 3.56 4.39
C ALA A 42 -8.97 2.28 5.02
N MET A 43 -8.76 1.22 4.22
CA MET A 43 -8.13 -0.03 4.68
C MET A 43 -6.62 -0.10 4.42
N ALA A 44 -6.07 0.84 3.65
CA ALA A 44 -4.63 1.00 3.50
C ALA A 44 -4.20 2.20 4.34
N PRO A 45 -3.35 2.03 5.39
CA PRO A 45 -2.86 3.17 6.16
C PRO A 45 -2.19 4.16 5.20
N LEU A 46 -2.73 5.38 5.16
CA LEU A 46 -2.52 6.40 4.13
C LEU A 46 -1.16 7.13 4.21
N ASP A 47 -0.22 6.65 5.03
CA ASP A 47 1.03 7.37 5.35
C ASP A 47 2.30 6.80 4.72
N VAL A 48 2.21 6.05 3.62
CA VAL A 48 3.41 5.68 2.84
C VAL A 48 3.27 6.20 1.42
N VAL A 49 3.76 7.43 1.24
CA VAL A 49 3.78 8.23 -0.01
C VAL A 49 4.41 7.49 -1.20
N ASP A 50 5.15 6.41 -0.97
CA ASP A 50 5.87 5.65 -2.01
C ASP A 50 5.53 4.16 -2.10
N ALA A 51 4.55 3.66 -1.33
CA ALA A 51 4.03 2.32 -1.58
C ALA A 51 3.08 2.43 -2.78
N GLY A 52 3.65 2.25 -3.98
CA GLY A 52 2.98 2.45 -5.28
C GLY A 52 1.49 2.09 -5.24
N ILE A 53 0.67 3.00 -5.75
CA ILE A 53 -0.78 3.00 -5.55
C ILE A 53 -1.36 1.65 -5.94
N GLU A 54 -2.12 1.09 -4.99
CA GLU A 54 -2.63 -0.28 -5.07
C GLU A 54 -4.14 -0.27 -5.29
N LEU A 55 -4.59 -1.15 -6.19
CA LEU A 55 -5.99 -1.45 -6.39
C LEU A 55 -6.30 -2.86 -5.86
N TRP A 56 -7.17 -2.95 -4.86
CA TRP A 56 -7.59 -4.21 -4.27
C TRP A 56 -8.75 -4.82 -5.07
N LEU A 57 -8.59 -6.07 -5.50
CA LEU A 57 -9.55 -6.82 -6.33
C LEU A 57 -10.42 -7.78 -5.51
N GLY A 58 -9.99 -8.09 -4.28
CA GLY A 58 -10.63 -9.05 -3.39
C GLY A 58 -11.61 -8.41 -2.41
N PRO A 59 -12.32 -9.21 -1.61
CA PRO A 59 -13.14 -8.66 -0.54
C PRO A 59 -12.22 -7.94 0.45
N PRO A 60 -12.67 -6.82 1.03
CA PRO A 60 -11.89 -6.13 2.04
C PRO A 60 -11.55 -7.11 3.17
N VAL A 61 -10.27 -7.19 3.51
CA VAL A 61 -9.82 -7.95 4.68
C VAL A 61 -10.34 -7.18 5.87
N ARG A 62 -11.45 -7.64 6.47
CA ARG A 62 -11.95 -7.07 7.72
C ARG A 62 -10.84 -7.18 8.76
N SER A 63 -10.15 -6.08 9.01
CA SER A 63 -9.39 -5.89 10.23
C SER A 63 -10.36 -6.19 11.38
N PRO A 64 -10.01 -7.04 12.36
CA PRO A 64 -10.88 -7.26 13.51
C PRO A 64 -11.10 -5.91 14.20
N LEU A 65 -12.28 -5.32 13.97
CA LEU A 65 -12.74 -4.18 14.74
C LEU A 65 -12.77 -4.62 16.21
N PRO A 66 -12.23 -3.82 17.14
CA PRO A 66 -12.46 -4.07 18.56
C PRO A 66 -13.96 -4.07 18.80
N SER A 67 -14.47 -5.15 19.40
CA SER A 67 -15.89 -5.35 19.71
C SER A 67 -16.41 -4.22 20.59
N ALA A 68 -16.94 -3.16 19.98
CA ALA A 68 -17.60 -2.07 20.68
C ALA A 68 -19.10 -2.10 20.38
N LEU A 69 -19.83 -2.57 21.38
CA LEU A 69 -21.17 -2.17 21.82
C LEU A 69 -22.23 -1.98 20.72
N SER A 70 -23.06 -3.02 20.59
CA SER A 70 -24.41 -2.98 20.06
C SER A 70 -25.23 -1.87 20.71
N SER A 71 -25.63 -0.85 19.96
CA SER A 71 -26.70 0.08 20.34
C SER A 71 -27.92 -0.13 19.46
N SER A 72 -29.06 -0.36 20.11
CA SER A 72 -30.40 -0.56 19.59
C SER A 72 -30.91 0.63 18.76
N SER A 73 -31.53 0.34 17.60
CA SER A 73 -32.32 1.29 16.82
C SER A 73 -33.75 1.43 17.37
N PRO A 74 -34.41 2.61 17.24
CA PRO A 74 -35.85 2.76 17.48
C PRO A 74 -36.68 2.52 16.19
N PRO A 75 -38.00 2.26 16.30
CA PRO A 75 -38.88 2.12 15.15
C PRO A 75 -39.63 3.43 14.83
N GLY A 76 -39.98 3.65 13.55
CA GLY A 76 -41.21 4.38 13.22
C GLY A 76 -41.22 5.22 11.94
N SER A 77 -42.33 5.03 11.20
CA SER A 77 -43.00 5.93 10.24
C SER A 77 -42.43 6.09 8.84
N SER A 78 -43.21 6.44 7.82
CA SER A 78 -44.56 6.03 7.39
C SER A 78 -44.65 6.42 5.91
N SER A 79 -45.52 5.74 5.19
CA SER A 79 -45.80 5.79 3.75
C SER A 79 -46.28 7.15 3.23
N ALA A 80 -45.80 7.53 2.03
CA ALA A 80 -46.51 8.40 1.10
C ALA A 80 -46.33 7.89 -0.34
N GLN A 81 -47.45 7.64 -1.03
CA GLN A 81 -47.49 7.31 -2.46
C GLN A 81 -47.49 8.61 -3.27
N ALA A 82 -46.62 8.71 -4.27
CA ALA A 82 -46.67 9.76 -5.29
C ALA A 82 -46.46 9.14 -6.68
N LEU A 83 -47.18 9.72 -7.64
CA LEU A 83 -47.48 9.24 -8.97
C LEU A 83 -46.26 9.16 -9.91
N SER A 84 -46.37 8.23 -10.86
CA SER A 84 -45.36 7.77 -11.81
C SER A 84 -44.87 8.86 -12.79
N ALA A 85 -43.57 9.13 -12.75
CA ALA A 85 -42.77 9.73 -13.82
C ALA A 85 -41.84 8.64 -14.41
N PRO A 86 -41.32 8.79 -15.65
CA PRO A 86 -40.46 7.78 -16.26
C PRO A 86 -39.22 7.51 -15.39
N SER A 87 -39.06 6.25 -15.00
CA SER A 87 -38.09 5.77 -14.02
C SER A 87 -36.66 5.77 -14.58
N PHE A 88 -35.88 6.78 -14.21
CA PHE A 88 -34.42 6.62 -14.11
C PHE A 88 -34.08 5.93 -12.78
N PRO A 89 -32.98 5.16 -12.68
CA PRO A 89 -32.55 4.62 -11.40
C PRO A 89 -32.31 5.78 -10.43
N SER A 90 -33.11 5.84 -9.35
CA SER A 90 -32.88 6.76 -8.24
C SER A 90 -31.40 6.68 -7.81
N PRO A 91 -30.78 7.78 -7.34
CA PRO A 91 -29.41 7.79 -6.82
C PRO A 91 -29.35 7.12 -5.44
N VAL A 92 -29.84 5.89 -5.34
CA VAL A 92 -29.55 4.98 -4.25
C VAL A 92 -28.09 4.62 -4.42
N SER A 93 -27.28 4.76 -3.37
CA SER A 93 -25.87 4.37 -3.41
C SER A 93 -25.79 2.96 -4.03
N PRO A 94 -24.99 2.73 -5.09
CA PRO A 94 -25.04 1.49 -5.88
C PRO A 94 -24.51 0.26 -5.13
N PHE A 95 -24.31 0.39 -3.82
CA PHE A 95 -23.62 -0.55 -2.98
C PHE A 95 -24.53 -1.01 -1.84
N SER A 96 -24.98 -2.25 -1.94
CA SER A 96 -25.58 -2.98 -0.81
C SER A 96 -24.49 -3.34 0.22
N ALA A 97 -24.86 -3.60 1.48
CA ALA A 97 -23.93 -3.93 2.57
C ALA A 97 -23.12 -5.23 2.36
N SER A 98 -23.47 -6.04 1.35
CA SER A 98 -22.63 -7.10 0.82
C SER A 98 -21.64 -6.51 -0.19
N GLU A 99 -20.41 -6.29 0.24
CA GLU A 99 -19.38 -5.56 -0.52
C GLU A 99 -19.07 -6.22 -1.88
N PRO A 100 -19.15 -5.48 -3.00
CA PRO A 100 -18.84 -6.05 -4.29
C PRO A 100 -17.34 -6.29 -4.41
N LEU A 101 -17.00 -7.53 -4.73
CA LEU A 101 -15.74 -7.93 -5.32
C LEU A 101 -15.48 -7.12 -6.62
N TRP A 102 -14.26 -7.12 -7.15
CA TRP A 102 -13.97 -6.49 -8.44
C TRP A 102 -14.86 -7.00 -9.59
N ALA A 103 -15.09 -8.31 -9.64
CA ALA A 103 -15.84 -9.00 -10.69
C ALA A 103 -17.27 -8.48 -10.97
N PRO A 104 -18.15 -8.24 -9.97
CA PRO A 104 -19.50 -7.73 -10.21
C PRO A 104 -19.60 -6.26 -10.60
N LEU A 105 -18.50 -5.50 -10.64
CA LEU A 105 -18.56 -4.09 -11.00
C LEU A 105 -18.90 -3.92 -12.50
N PRO A 106 -19.73 -2.93 -12.88
CA PRO A 106 -19.94 -2.61 -14.28
C PRO A 106 -18.62 -2.34 -14.99
N ARG A 107 -18.50 -2.82 -16.23
CA ARG A 107 -17.25 -2.75 -17.00
C ARG A 107 -16.68 -1.33 -17.11
N LEU A 108 -17.54 -0.34 -17.36
CA LEU A 108 -17.12 1.07 -17.43
C LEU A 108 -16.50 1.56 -16.11
N LEU A 109 -17.01 1.08 -14.97
CA LEU A 109 -16.47 1.42 -13.66
C LEU A 109 -15.10 0.76 -13.43
N GLN A 110 -14.92 -0.50 -13.86
CA GLN A 110 -13.61 -1.17 -13.81
C GLN A 110 -12.57 -0.45 -14.67
N GLU A 111 -12.97 -0.02 -15.88
CA GLU A 111 -12.12 0.74 -16.81
C GLU A 111 -11.71 2.10 -16.20
N GLU A 112 -12.64 2.83 -15.59
CA GLU A 112 -12.35 4.10 -14.89
C GLU A 112 -11.42 3.89 -13.67
N LEU A 113 -11.63 2.83 -12.88
CA LEU A 113 -10.76 2.52 -11.74
C LEU A 113 -9.32 2.22 -12.18
N LEU A 114 -9.13 1.51 -13.29
CA LEU A 114 -7.80 1.29 -13.88
C LEU A 114 -7.18 2.58 -14.40
N HIS A 115 -7.97 3.43 -15.07
CA HIS A 115 -7.49 4.71 -15.57
C HIS A 115 -7.02 5.60 -14.42
N ARG A 116 -7.79 5.66 -13.32
CA ARG A 116 -7.40 6.39 -12.10
C ARG A 116 -6.21 5.81 -11.38
N LEU A 117 -6.13 4.49 -11.27
CA LEU A 117 -4.95 3.82 -10.72
C LEU A 117 -3.69 4.28 -11.47
N ALA A 118 -3.74 4.31 -12.80
CA ALA A 118 -2.62 4.74 -13.63
C ALA A 118 -2.31 6.23 -13.49
N ALA A 119 -3.35 7.08 -13.55
CA ALA A 119 -3.20 8.52 -13.37
C ALA A 119 -2.58 8.83 -12.00
N ARG A 120 -3.02 8.19 -10.93
CA ARG A 120 -2.45 8.42 -9.59
C ARG A 120 -1.03 7.85 -9.49
N ALA A 121 -0.81 6.60 -9.90
CA ALA A 121 0.50 5.94 -9.74
C ALA A 121 1.63 6.64 -10.51
N SER A 122 1.26 7.33 -11.59
CA SER A 122 2.19 8.11 -12.41
C SER A 122 2.18 9.61 -12.13
N ASN A 123 1.43 10.08 -11.12
CA ASN A 123 1.20 11.52 -10.88
C ASN A 123 0.72 12.26 -12.16
N GLY A 124 -0.10 11.60 -12.98
CA GLY A 124 -0.64 12.10 -14.23
C GLY A 124 0.30 11.95 -15.43
N ALA A 125 1.52 11.43 -15.25
CA ALA A 125 2.49 11.28 -16.35
C ALA A 125 2.10 10.19 -17.36
N VAL A 126 1.24 9.25 -16.97
CA VAL A 126 0.78 8.16 -17.84
C VAL A 126 -0.73 8.24 -18.05
N SER A 127 -1.11 8.42 -19.31
CA SER A 127 -2.45 8.13 -19.80
C SER A 127 -2.45 6.76 -20.48
N LEU A 128 -3.24 5.82 -19.96
CA LEU A 128 -3.42 4.53 -20.61
C LEU A 128 -4.34 4.69 -21.83
N SER A 129 -3.91 4.20 -22.99
CA SER A 129 -4.80 4.11 -24.15
C SER A 129 -5.90 3.09 -23.89
N TYR A 130 -7.06 3.28 -24.52
CA TYR A 130 -8.19 2.36 -24.38
C TYR A 130 -7.83 0.91 -24.72
N ALA A 131 -6.96 0.69 -25.72
CA ALA A 131 -6.46 -0.63 -26.06
C ALA A 131 -5.65 -1.29 -24.92
N GLN A 132 -4.89 -0.51 -24.16
CA GLN A 132 -4.14 -1.01 -23.00
C GLN A 132 -5.06 -1.35 -21.83
N ILE A 133 -6.05 -0.49 -21.55
CA ILE A 133 -7.08 -0.76 -20.53
C ILE A 133 -7.81 -2.05 -20.87
N ARG A 134 -8.27 -2.20 -22.12
CA ARG A 134 -8.92 -3.42 -22.59
C ARG A 134 -8.05 -4.66 -22.42
N ARG A 135 -6.76 -4.59 -22.77
CA ARG A 135 -5.83 -5.71 -22.60
C ARG A 135 -5.69 -6.11 -21.12
N ALA A 136 -5.59 -5.14 -20.22
CA ALA A 136 -5.53 -5.37 -18.78
C ALA A 136 -6.83 -6.02 -18.27
N MET A 137 -7.99 -5.54 -18.72
CA MET A 137 -9.30 -6.09 -18.37
C MET A 137 -9.48 -7.53 -18.86
N GLU A 138 -9.11 -7.82 -20.10
CA GLU A 138 -9.18 -9.18 -20.67
C GLU A 138 -8.29 -10.17 -19.89
N GLN A 139 -7.11 -9.72 -19.45
CA GLN A 139 -6.23 -10.52 -18.61
C GLN A 139 -6.83 -10.77 -17.21
N LEU A 140 -7.46 -9.77 -16.60
CA LEU A 140 -8.15 -9.92 -15.31
C LEU A 140 -9.31 -10.90 -15.40
N GLN A 141 -10.13 -10.80 -16.46
CA GLN A 141 -11.26 -11.69 -16.68
C GLN A 141 -10.81 -13.14 -16.89
N ARG A 142 -9.79 -13.37 -17.72
CA ARG A 142 -9.25 -14.71 -17.96
C ARG A 142 -8.84 -15.42 -16.67
N ASP A 143 -8.18 -14.69 -15.77
CA ASP A 143 -7.77 -15.23 -14.47
C ASP A 143 -8.96 -15.55 -13.55
N GLU A 144 -10.04 -14.77 -13.64
CA GLU A 144 -11.26 -15.01 -12.87
C GLU A 144 -11.99 -16.26 -13.37
N ASP A 145 -12.09 -16.41 -14.70
CA ASP A 145 -12.67 -17.60 -15.33
C ASP A 145 -11.85 -18.86 -15.00
N GLU A 146 -10.52 -18.80 -15.07
CA GLU A 146 -9.62 -19.89 -14.67
C GLU A 146 -9.77 -20.26 -13.18
N ALA A 147 -10.06 -19.27 -12.33
CA ALA A 147 -10.27 -19.50 -10.90
C ALA A 147 -11.60 -20.19 -10.61
N GLN A 148 -12.65 -19.89 -11.37
CA GLN A 148 -13.94 -20.57 -11.27
C GLN A 148 -13.87 -22.02 -11.76
N GLY A 149 -13.01 -22.29 -12.75
CA GLY A 149 -12.78 -23.64 -13.32
C GLY A 149 -12.00 -24.61 -12.43
N GLY A 150 -11.68 -24.27 -11.18
CA GLY A 150 -10.98 -25.14 -10.24
C GLY A 150 -9.48 -25.34 -10.54
N HIS A 151 -8.93 -24.65 -11.54
CA HIS A 151 -7.50 -24.69 -11.82
C HIS A 151 -6.70 -23.86 -10.80
N LYS A 152 -5.44 -24.23 -10.60
CA LYS A 152 -4.53 -23.55 -9.65
C LYS A 152 -4.34 -22.09 -10.08
N LYS A 153 -5.01 -21.19 -9.36
CA LYS A 153 -5.07 -19.74 -9.63
C LYS A 153 -3.66 -19.14 -9.77
N LYS A 154 -3.27 -18.78 -10.99
CA LYS A 154 -2.05 -17.99 -11.24
C LYS A 154 -2.33 -16.53 -10.93
N LEU A 155 -2.43 -16.21 -9.64
CA LEU A 155 -2.67 -14.83 -9.15
C LEU A 155 -1.48 -13.88 -9.32
N GLN A 156 -0.49 -14.22 -10.12
CA GLN A 156 0.73 -13.44 -10.28
C GLN A 156 1.09 -13.34 -11.76
N TRP A 157 1.03 -12.12 -12.28
CA TRP A 157 1.46 -11.81 -13.64
C TRP A 157 1.90 -10.35 -13.74
N ARG A 158 2.55 -10.05 -14.87
CA ARG A 158 3.02 -8.72 -15.24
C ARG A 158 2.59 -8.44 -16.66
N LEU A 159 2.05 -7.25 -16.91
CA LEU A 159 1.61 -6.80 -18.21
C LEU A 159 2.27 -5.47 -18.53
N GLU A 160 2.92 -5.39 -19.69
CA GLU A 160 3.55 -4.15 -20.16
C GLU A 160 2.48 -3.18 -20.69
N MET A 161 2.47 -1.98 -20.11
CA MET A 161 1.56 -0.89 -20.44
C MET A 161 2.24 0.19 -21.30
N GLY A 162 3.46 -0.05 -21.78
CA GLY A 162 4.26 0.89 -22.56
C GLY A 162 4.95 1.95 -21.71
N ASN A 163 5.84 2.74 -22.32
CA ASN A 163 6.61 3.80 -21.67
C ASN A 163 7.39 3.34 -20.42
N GLY A 164 7.78 2.07 -20.39
CA GLY A 164 8.42 1.45 -19.24
C GLY A 164 7.50 1.35 -18.02
N TRP A 165 6.19 1.23 -18.18
CA TRP A 165 5.25 0.95 -17.09
C TRP A 165 4.73 -0.48 -17.16
N LEU A 166 4.66 -1.12 -16.00
CA LEU A 166 4.24 -2.50 -15.81
C LEU A 166 3.04 -2.53 -14.86
N LEU A 167 1.94 -3.12 -15.34
CA LEU A 167 0.82 -3.49 -14.49
C LEU A 167 1.11 -4.87 -13.89
N VAL A 168 1.25 -4.93 -12.57
CA VAL A 168 1.65 -6.12 -11.84
C VAL A 168 0.49 -6.58 -10.96
N ARG A 169 0.02 -7.81 -11.16
CA ARG A 169 -0.94 -8.46 -10.26
C ARG A 169 -0.19 -9.35 -9.27
N GLN A 170 -0.51 -9.22 -7.99
CA GLN A 170 0.02 -10.05 -6.91
C GLN A 170 -1.09 -10.42 -5.94
N GLY A 171 -1.67 -11.61 -6.12
CA GLY A 171 -2.82 -12.01 -5.32
C GLY A 171 -4.07 -11.23 -5.73
N GLN A 172 -4.64 -10.53 -4.76
CA GLN A 172 -5.79 -9.65 -4.92
C GLN A 172 -5.38 -8.18 -5.07
N VAL A 173 -4.10 -7.91 -5.31
CA VAL A 173 -3.59 -6.55 -5.43
C VAL A 173 -3.11 -6.33 -6.86
N LEU A 174 -3.52 -5.22 -7.44
CA LEU A 174 -3.05 -4.74 -8.73
C LEU A 174 -2.26 -3.45 -8.51
N ARG A 175 -1.05 -3.37 -9.06
CA ARG A 175 -0.14 -2.22 -8.93
C ARG A 175 0.36 -1.79 -10.29
N LEU A 176 0.49 -0.49 -10.52
CA LEU A 176 1.21 0.05 -11.67
C LEU A 176 2.61 0.50 -11.21
N VAL A 177 3.66 -0.06 -11.81
CA VAL A 177 5.06 0.16 -11.41
C VAL A 177 5.89 0.54 -12.62
N GLN A 178 6.81 1.50 -12.49
CA GLN A 178 7.74 1.83 -13.56
C GLN A 178 8.87 0.79 -13.62
N GLU A 179 9.13 0.21 -14.80
CA GLU A 179 10.14 -0.81 -15.06
C GLU A 179 11.55 -0.37 -14.68
N GLN A 180 11.87 0.93 -14.74
CA GLN A 180 13.15 1.44 -14.25
C GLN A 180 13.32 1.23 -12.73
N ALA A 181 12.22 1.20 -11.96
CA ALA A 181 12.24 0.80 -10.55
C ALA A 181 12.32 -0.75 -10.38
N HIS A 182 12.13 -1.52 -11.45
CA HIS A 182 12.07 -2.99 -11.43
C HIS A 182 13.17 -3.71 -12.23
N ARG A 183 14.14 -2.98 -12.80
CA ARG A 183 15.37 -3.55 -13.38
C ARG A 183 16.32 -4.08 -12.28
N ASN A 184 15.84 -4.93 -11.37
CA ASN A 184 16.67 -5.98 -10.78
C ASN A 184 15.87 -7.04 -9.99
N PRO A 185 15.39 -8.13 -10.63
CA PRO A 185 14.92 -9.29 -9.88
C PRO A 185 16.03 -10.29 -9.53
N LYS A 186 17.28 -10.10 -9.99
CA LYS A 186 18.41 -11.02 -9.72
C LYS A 186 19.78 -10.39 -9.53
N GLY A 187 19.97 -9.10 -9.78
CA GLY A 187 21.23 -8.43 -9.47
C GLY A 187 21.30 -8.15 -7.99
N ILE A 188 22.37 -8.66 -7.37
CA ILE A 188 22.91 -8.24 -6.09
C ILE A 188 22.60 -6.75 -5.91
N TRP A 189 21.72 -6.41 -4.97
CA TRP A 189 21.65 -5.04 -4.47
C TRP A 189 23.05 -4.75 -3.94
N GLN A 190 23.87 -4.05 -4.72
CA GLN A 190 24.94 -3.27 -4.16
C GLN A 190 24.31 -1.91 -3.91
N PRO A 191 23.61 -1.70 -2.78
CA PRO A 191 23.32 -0.34 -2.39
C PRO A 191 24.69 0.30 -2.21
N GLU A 192 24.97 1.35 -2.99
CA GLU A 192 26.00 2.29 -2.60
C GLU A 192 25.55 2.85 -1.27
N ASN A 193 26.05 2.21 -0.21
CA ASN A 193 25.76 2.58 1.15
C ASN A 193 26.67 3.75 1.47
N PHE A 194 26.09 4.93 1.56
CA PHE A 194 26.85 6.11 1.95
C PHE A 194 26.95 6.13 3.48
N PRO A 195 28.17 6.13 4.05
CA PRO A 195 28.34 6.35 5.47
C PRO A 195 27.91 7.78 5.80
N VAL A 196 26.90 7.89 6.65
CA VAL A 196 26.43 9.14 7.24
C VAL A 196 26.76 9.09 8.72
N SER A 197 27.72 9.91 9.13
CA SER A 197 28.02 10.11 10.55
C SER A 197 26.94 10.97 11.19
N LEU A 198 26.32 10.48 12.26
CA LEU A 198 25.35 11.23 13.05
C LEU A 198 26.03 11.66 14.36
N PRO A 199 26.69 12.83 14.38
CA PRO A 199 27.53 13.25 15.51
C PRO A 199 26.74 13.36 16.81
N ASP A 200 25.49 13.85 16.74
CA ASP A 200 24.61 14.02 17.90
C ASP A 200 24.23 12.69 18.57
N ALA A 201 24.23 11.60 17.80
CA ALA A 201 23.98 10.25 18.31
C ALA A 201 25.27 9.50 18.68
N GLY A 202 26.43 9.96 18.19
CA GLY A 202 27.68 9.20 18.22
C GLY A 202 27.56 7.86 17.51
N VAL A 203 26.84 7.81 16.38
CA VAL A 203 26.59 6.57 15.60
C VAL A 203 26.91 6.84 14.13
N GLU A 204 27.47 5.84 13.46
CA GLU A 204 27.70 5.87 12.01
C GLU A 204 26.61 5.03 11.32
N CYS A 205 25.89 5.62 10.37
CA CYS A 205 24.78 4.97 9.68
C CYS A 205 25.12 4.74 8.20
N LEU A 206 25.03 3.50 7.73
CA LEU A 206 25.10 3.16 6.31
C LEU A 206 23.69 3.18 5.71
N LEU A 207 23.41 4.15 4.83
CA LEU A 207 22.09 4.38 4.27
C LEU A 207 22.00 3.98 2.79
N PRO A 208 20.89 3.36 2.36
CA PRO A 208 20.57 3.29 0.93
C PRO A 208 20.29 4.70 0.37
N THR A 209 20.54 4.88 -0.93
CA THR A 209 20.17 6.10 -1.67
C THR A 209 18.68 6.44 -1.50
N GLY A 210 18.38 7.72 -1.28
CA GLY A 210 17.00 8.21 -1.14
C GLY A 210 16.40 8.07 0.26
N TRP A 211 17.21 7.76 1.28
CA TRP A 211 16.77 7.78 2.68
C TRP A 211 17.48 8.88 3.46
N GLN A 212 16.70 9.58 4.27
CA GLN A 212 17.17 10.50 5.30
C GLN A 212 16.96 9.85 6.68
N ILE A 213 18.00 9.91 7.50
CA ILE A 213 17.96 9.46 8.89
C ILE A 213 18.31 10.64 9.78
N SER A 214 17.58 10.79 10.87
CA SER A 214 18.01 11.59 12.01
C SER A 214 18.02 10.69 13.23
N ALA A 215 19.09 10.71 14.01
CA ALA A 215 19.16 9.98 15.25
C ALA A 215 19.62 10.89 16.38
N SER A 216 19.03 10.72 17.56
CA SER A 216 19.40 11.45 18.77
C SER A 216 19.34 10.53 19.98
N ARG A 217 20.26 10.72 20.92
CA ARG A 217 20.20 10.05 22.23
C ARG A 217 19.24 10.80 23.14
N LEU A 218 18.41 10.06 23.86
CA LEU A 218 17.48 10.64 24.82
C LEU A 218 18.15 10.67 26.20
N SER A 219 18.51 11.86 26.68
CA SER A 219 19.27 12.05 27.94
C SER A 219 18.41 11.95 29.21
N ALA A 220 17.09 11.83 29.11
CA ALA A 220 16.20 11.65 30.24
C ALA A 220 14.90 10.94 29.80
N SER A 221 14.23 10.31 30.77
CA SER A 221 13.00 9.51 30.62
C SER A 221 12.04 10.09 29.57
N PRO A 222 11.53 9.29 28.62
CA PRO A 222 10.70 9.76 27.53
C PRO A 222 9.38 10.30 28.07
N SER A 223 9.34 11.59 28.41
CA SER A 223 8.08 12.31 28.52
C SER A 223 7.49 12.35 27.13
N SER A 224 6.42 11.60 26.94
CA SER A 224 5.68 11.30 25.71
C SER A 224 5.09 12.56 25.05
N SER A 225 5.95 13.48 24.64
CA SER A 225 5.60 14.56 23.74
C SER A 225 5.59 13.98 22.32
N SER A 226 4.38 13.66 21.86
CA SER A 226 4.11 13.22 20.50
C SER A 226 4.50 14.31 19.51
N SER A 227 5.73 14.26 19.00
CA SER A 227 6.14 15.06 17.86
C SER A 227 5.33 14.61 16.65
N THR A 228 4.42 15.45 16.17
CA THR A 228 3.59 15.26 14.97
C THR A 228 4.36 15.40 13.66
N ALA A 229 5.68 15.31 13.72
CA ALA A 229 6.49 15.55 12.55
C ALA A 229 6.41 14.33 11.60
N PRO A 230 6.22 14.54 10.29
CA PRO A 230 5.96 13.47 9.33
C PRO A 230 7.16 12.51 9.23
N GLY A 231 6.90 11.21 9.30
CA GLY A 231 7.94 10.18 9.22
C GLY A 231 7.87 9.18 10.37
N TRP A 232 8.60 8.10 10.24
CA TRP A 232 8.57 7.02 11.22
C TRP A 232 9.67 7.21 12.26
N SER A 233 9.31 7.09 13.54
CA SER A 233 10.25 7.13 14.65
C SER A 233 10.24 5.81 15.41
N MET A 234 11.40 5.30 15.77
CA MET A 234 11.55 4.20 16.71
C MET A 234 12.61 4.53 17.77
N VAL A 235 12.48 3.93 18.95
CA VAL A 235 13.48 4.05 20.00
C VAL A 235 14.17 2.71 20.16
N LEU A 236 15.47 2.69 19.88
CA LEU A 236 16.31 1.51 20.03
C LEU A 236 16.96 1.52 21.42
N PRO A 237 16.60 0.57 22.29
CA PRO A 237 17.27 0.44 23.58
C PRO A 237 18.67 -0.13 23.37
N HIS A 238 19.60 0.29 24.21
CA HIS A 238 20.92 -0.33 24.33
C HIS A 238 21.83 -0.24 23.09
N VAL A 239 21.78 0.85 22.32
CA VAL A 239 22.74 1.08 21.23
C VAL A 239 24.02 1.74 21.78
N PRO A 240 25.19 1.08 21.75
CA PRO A 240 26.42 1.64 22.30
C PRO A 240 26.89 2.89 21.55
N THR A 241 27.62 3.77 22.23
CA THR A 241 28.27 4.92 21.60
C THR A 241 29.39 4.43 20.68
N GLY A 242 29.46 4.98 19.47
CA GLY A 242 30.35 4.50 18.41
C GLY A 242 29.81 3.29 17.65
N ALA A 243 28.58 2.85 17.91
CA ALA A 243 27.95 1.79 17.13
C ALA A 243 27.88 2.16 15.65
N ARG A 244 28.01 1.15 14.80
CA ARG A 244 27.74 1.25 13.37
C ARG A 244 26.40 0.64 13.08
N LEU A 245 25.48 1.43 12.57
CA LEU A 245 24.17 0.98 12.11
C LEU A 245 24.15 0.90 10.58
N ARG A 246 23.42 -0.06 10.05
CA ARG A 246 23.19 -0.21 8.62
C ARG A 246 21.70 -0.34 8.37
N LEU A 247 21.18 0.46 7.46
CA LEU A 247 19.86 0.26 6.91
C LEU A 247 19.96 -0.60 5.65
N ARG A 248 19.19 -1.69 5.63
CA ARG A 248 19.10 -2.56 4.45
C ARG A 248 17.74 -3.23 4.35
N HIS A 249 17.41 -3.72 3.16
CA HIS A 249 16.29 -4.62 2.97
C HIS A 249 16.55 -5.99 3.56
N ARG A 250 15.45 -6.75 3.72
CA ARG A 250 15.48 -8.14 4.13
C ARG A 250 16.30 -9.00 3.16
N GLN A 251 17.11 -9.88 3.73
CA GLN A 251 17.86 -10.92 3.03
C GLN A 251 17.38 -12.31 3.45
N GLU A 252 17.67 -13.32 2.64
CA GLU A 252 17.38 -14.70 2.99
C GLU A 252 18.29 -15.18 4.13
N GLY A 253 17.70 -15.86 5.12
CA GLY A 253 18.41 -16.31 6.31
C GLY A 253 18.39 -15.33 7.49
N ASP A 254 17.91 -14.09 7.30
CA ASP A 254 17.80 -13.09 8.37
C ASP A 254 17.01 -13.65 9.58
N ARG A 255 17.55 -13.37 10.78
CA ARG A 255 16.96 -13.73 12.07
C ARG A 255 16.73 -12.48 12.91
N PHE A 256 15.67 -12.51 13.70
CA PHE A 256 15.21 -11.41 14.54
C PHE A 256 14.98 -11.92 15.97
N HIS A 257 15.35 -11.12 16.97
CA HIS A 257 15.15 -11.41 18.40
C HIS A 257 13.98 -10.57 18.94
N PRO A 258 12.72 -11.02 18.78
CA PRO A 258 11.58 -10.25 19.29
C PRO A 258 11.66 -10.16 20.83
N PRO A 259 11.26 -9.03 21.44
CA PRO A 259 11.49 -8.77 22.86
C PRO A 259 10.76 -9.77 23.79
N TRP A 260 9.72 -10.44 23.31
CA TRP A 260 8.97 -11.46 24.05
C TRP A 260 9.49 -12.89 23.86
N ARG A 261 10.58 -13.12 23.12
CA ARG A 261 11.19 -14.46 22.99
C ARG A 261 12.67 -14.43 23.33
N GLN A 262 13.12 -15.51 23.95
CA GLN A 262 14.54 -15.71 24.26
C GLN A 262 15.35 -16.23 23.06
N SER A 263 14.69 -16.85 22.06
CA SER A 263 15.36 -17.43 20.90
C SER A 263 15.12 -16.64 19.62
N PRO A 264 16.11 -16.57 18.71
CA PRO A 264 15.97 -15.90 17.42
C PRO A 264 14.91 -16.61 16.56
N VAL A 265 14.06 -15.82 15.92
CA VAL A 265 13.06 -16.30 14.95
C VAL A 265 13.51 -15.92 13.54
N LYS A 266 13.25 -16.77 12.56
CA LYS A 266 13.47 -16.43 11.14
C LYS A 266 12.61 -15.21 10.79
N LEU A 267 13.20 -14.18 10.20
CA LEU A 267 12.49 -12.94 9.87
C LEU A 267 11.28 -13.18 8.96
N LYS A 268 11.39 -14.13 8.01
CA LYS A 268 10.28 -14.55 7.14
C LYS A 268 9.06 -15.05 7.95
N ASP A 269 9.29 -15.84 8.99
CA ASP A 269 8.23 -16.42 9.81
C ASP A 269 7.62 -15.36 10.73
N PHE A 270 8.45 -14.46 11.26
CA PHE A 270 8.00 -13.30 12.02
C PHE A 270 7.08 -12.39 11.19
N LEU A 271 7.51 -11.98 9.99
CA LEU A 271 6.70 -11.14 9.11
C LEU A 271 5.40 -11.84 8.68
N ARG A 272 5.42 -13.16 8.51
CA ARG A 272 4.21 -13.95 8.24
C ARG A 272 3.25 -13.92 9.42
N ALA A 273 3.74 -14.07 10.65
CA ALA A 273 2.93 -14.02 11.86
C ALA A 273 2.32 -12.64 12.11
N GLN A 274 3.00 -11.57 11.68
CA GLN A 274 2.50 -10.19 11.68
C GLN A 274 1.57 -9.88 10.48
N ASN A 275 1.11 -10.90 9.74
CA ASN A 275 0.24 -10.75 8.56
C ASN A 275 0.78 -9.81 7.47
N VAL A 276 2.10 -9.64 7.37
CA VAL A 276 2.71 -8.81 6.32
C VAL A 276 2.51 -9.50 4.97
N PRO A 277 1.88 -8.84 3.97
CA PRO A 277 1.70 -9.39 2.64
C PRO A 277 3.03 -9.78 2.01
N LEU A 278 3.08 -10.90 1.27
CA LEU A 278 4.33 -11.47 0.75
C LEU A 278 5.19 -10.42 0.01
N HIS A 279 4.56 -9.58 -0.80
CA HIS A 279 5.23 -8.56 -1.59
C HIS A 279 5.79 -7.40 -0.77
N ARG A 280 5.16 -7.06 0.36
CA ARG A 280 5.67 -6.03 1.28
C ARG A 280 6.82 -6.53 2.14
N ARG A 281 7.02 -7.84 2.26
CA ARG A 281 8.08 -8.40 3.12
C ARG A 281 9.48 -8.05 2.67
N ASP A 282 9.67 -7.84 1.38
CA ASP A 282 10.97 -7.49 0.80
C ASP A 282 11.18 -5.95 0.83
N GLU A 283 10.09 -5.18 0.94
CA GLU A 283 10.09 -3.73 1.14
C GLU A 283 10.39 -3.34 2.62
N VAL A 284 10.36 -4.29 3.56
CA VAL A 284 10.66 -4.05 4.98
C VAL A 284 12.12 -3.59 5.12
N MET A 285 12.29 -2.43 5.73
CA MET A 285 13.59 -1.86 6.05
C MET A 285 14.04 -2.35 7.42
N LEU A 286 15.27 -2.86 7.46
CA LEU A 286 15.90 -3.39 8.66
C LEU A 286 16.94 -2.39 9.16
N VAL A 287 16.89 -2.12 10.46
CA VAL A 287 18.00 -1.46 11.17
C VAL A 287 18.88 -2.55 11.73
N VAL A 288 20.12 -2.61 11.25
CA VAL A 288 21.10 -3.64 11.57
C VAL A 288 22.25 -3.03 12.35
N LEU A 289 22.57 -3.61 13.50
CA LEU A 289 23.77 -3.30 14.27
C LEU A 289 24.96 -4.08 13.69
N LEU A 290 26.02 -3.37 13.33
CA LEU A 290 27.29 -3.94 12.91
C LEU A 290 28.21 -4.04 14.11
N SER A 291 28.61 -5.26 14.46
CA SER A 291 29.57 -5.53 15.52
C SER A 291 30.82 -6.17 14.94
N ASN A 292 32.00 -5.71 15.37
CA ASN A 292 33.26 -6.30 14.96
C ASN A 292 33.57 -7.49 15.88
N GLY A 293 33.38 -8.71 15.37
CA GLY A 293 33.73 -9.94 16.07
C GLY A 293 35.09 -10.50 15.61
N PRO A 294 35.62 -11.51 16.33
CA PRO A 294 36.88 -12.17 15.95
C PRO A 294 36.80 -12.88 14.58
N LEU A 295 35.59 -13.21 14.12
CA LEU A 295 35.32 -13.87 12.84
C LEU A 295 34.86 -12.89 11.75
N GLY A 296 35.01 -11.58 11.96
CA GLY A 296 34.58 -10.54 11.02
C GLY A 296 33.37 -9.73 11.52
N VAL A 297 32.73 -9.02 10.59
CA VAL A 297 31.58 -8.15 10.90
C VAL A 297 30.33 -9.01 11.10
N LYS A 298 29.78 -9.00 12.31
CA LYS A 298 28.51 -9.64 12.65
C LYS A 298 27.39 -8.62 12.51
N GLU A 299 26.40 -8.96 11.69
CA GLU A 299 25.18 -8.18 11.49
C GLU A 299 24.07 -8.70 12.41
N GLU A 300 23.47 -7.83 13.22
CA GLU A 300 22.31 -8.15 14.06
C GLU A 300 21.12 -7.24 13.76
N VAL A 301 19.95 -7.81 13.46
CA VAL A 301 18.73 -7.02 13.19
C VAL A 301 18.12 -6.55 14.50
N ILE A 302 18.13 -5.24 14.73
CA ILE A 302 17.65 -4.60 15.97
C ILE A 302 16.33 -3.83 15.79
N GLY A 303 15.91 -3.55 14.55
CA GLY A 303 14.65 -2.84 14.29
C GLY A 303 14.03 -3.16 12.94
N LEU A 304 12.69 -3.11 12.86
CA LEU A 304 11.90 -3.37 11.66
C LEU A 304 10.96 -2.18 11.32
N HIS A 305 11.19 -1.54 10.18
CA HIS A 305 10.32 -0.51 9.61
C HIS A 305 9.42 -1.09 8.50
N PRO A 306 8.12 -0.75 8.42
CA PRO A 306 7.38 0.24 9.22
C PRO A 306 6.74 -0.34 10.50
N LEU A 307 6.95 -1.62 10.79
CA LEU A 307 6.24 -2.35 11.85
C LEU A 307 6.46 -1.81 13.27
N GLY A 308 7.42 -0.90 13.49
CA GLY A 308 7.74 -0.35 14.81
C GLY A 308 8.31 -1.39 15.78
N CYS A 309 8.64 -2.58 15.29
CA CYS A 309 9.12 -3.67 16.13
C CYS A 309 10.61 -3.45 16.41
N VAL A 310 10.95 -3.32 17.68
CA VAL A 310 12.33 -3.18 18.17
C VAL A 310 12.75 -4.49 18.84
N ALA A 311 13.89 -5.03 18.45
CA ALA A 311 14.53 -6.15 19.13
C ALA A 311 15.49 -5.64 20.21
N ALA A 312 15.60 -6.40 21.30
CA ALA A 312 16.72 -6.21 22.23
C ALA A 312 17.99 -6.77 21.56
N PRO A 313 19.10 -6.02 21.53
CA PRO A 313 20.36 -6.56 21.02
C PRO A 313 20.81 -7.76 21.86
N SER A 314 21.43 -8.76 21.22
CA SER A 314 21.90 -9.97 21.90
C SER A 314 22.87 -9.64 23.03
N LEU A 315 22.62 -10.23 24.21
CA LEU A 315 23.36 -10.02 25.46
C LEU A 315 24.84 -10.43 25.36
N ASP A 316 25.24 -11.16 24.32
CA ASP A 316 26.65 -11.52 24.07
C ASP A 316 27.53 -10.30 23.77
N SER A 317 26.92 -9.15 23.46
CA SER A 317 27.61 -7.88 23.19
C SER A 317 27.79 -7.01 24.45
N GLN A 318 27.63 -7.57 25.65
CA GLN A 318 27.77 -6.86 26.94
C GLN A 318 29.22 -6.39 27.20
N ALA A 319 29.60 -5.31 26.54
CA ALA A 319 30.54 -4.38 27.14
C ALA A 319 29.85 -3.73 28.35
N THR A 320 30.36 -4.04 29.54
CA THR A 320 30.20 -3.37 30.85
C THR A 320 29.08 -2.32 30.96
N ASN A 321 28.10 -2.62 31.83
CA ASN A 321 26.91 -1.85 32.32
C ASN A 321 27.06 -0.34 32.57
N SER A 322 27.67 0.40 31.66
CA SER A 322 27.59 1.86 31.60
C SER A 322 26.22 2.19 31.04
N ALA A 323 25.45 3.03 31.71
CA ALA A 323 24.07 3.36 31.36
C ALA A 323 23.93 3.68 29.86
N LEU A 324 23.44 2.71 29.08
CA LEU A 324 23.25 2.87 27.65
C LEU A 324 21.99 3.69 27.43
N GLU A 325 22.16 4.96 27.09
CA GLU A 325 21.05 5.84 26.72
C GLU A 325 20.32 5.30 25.48
N PRO A 326 18.98 5.32 25.46
CA PRO A 326 18.21 4.87 24.32
C PRO A 326 18.42 5.81 23.12
N LEU A 327 18.49 5.22 21.93
CA LEU A 327 18.69 5.94 20.68
C LEU A 327 17.35 6.09 19.96
N ALA A 328 16.86 7.33 19.83
CA ALA A 328 15.73 7.63 18.97
C ALA A 328 16.23 7.72 17.53
N ILE A 329 15.67 6.91 16.63
CA ILE A 329 15.91 6.96 15.20
C ILE A 329 14.63 7.38 14.51
N ARG A 330 14.74 8.36 13.63
CA ARG A 330 13.69 8.75 12.72
C ARG A 330 14.15 8.55 11.28
N LEU A 331 13.32 7.83 10.53
CA LEU A 331 13.54 7.49 9.13
C LEU A 331 12.55 8.27 8.28
N MET A 332 13.08 8.95 7.27
CA MET A 332 12.32 9.67 6.26
C MET A 332 12.84 9.20 4.90
N LYS A 333 11.93 8.95 3.96
CA LYS A 333 12.33 8.74 2.58
C LYS A 333 12.42 10.12 1.92
N ALA A 334 13.55 10.39 1.27
CA ALA A 334 13.84 11.66 0.61
C ALA A 334 13.05 11.81 -0.69
#